data_AF-A0A838PHD1-F1
#
_entry.id   AF-A0A838PHD1-F1
#
_cell.length_a   1.000
_cell.length_b   1.000
_cell.length_c   1.000
_cell.angle_alpha   90.00
_cell.angle_beta   90.00
_cell.angle_gamma   90.00
#
_symmetry.space_group_name_H-M   'P 1'
#
loop_
_entity.id
_entity.type
_entity.pdbx_description
1 polymer ?
#
loop_
_entity_poly.entity_id
_entity_poly.type
_entity_poly.pdbx_seq_one_letter_code
_entity_poly.pdbx_strand_id
1 'polypeptide(L)'
;MATVQMREIREGEVPFDGGTALQEDPDRPAFHGNGPNDYVCVSCGNVLAEAMHPVQMTKKVRVRCGRCSTVNVAVTDETADQPPRPR
;
A
#
# COMPACT_ATOMS: atom_id res chain seq x y z
N MET A 1 7.54 -9.72 10.48
CA MET A 1 6.88 -9.00 9.38
C MET A 1 7.34 -7.55 9.45
N ALA A 2 7.68 -6.93 8.32
CA ALA A 2 8.09 -5.54 8.30
C ALA A 2 6.90 -4.65 7.95
N THR A 3 6.68 -3.55 8.68
CA THR A 3 5.62 -2.59 8.37
C THR A 3 6.10 -1.58 7.33
N VAL A 4 5.41 -1.51 6.20
CA VAL A 4 5.64 -0.55 5.13
C VAL A 4 4.56 0.52 5.19
N GLN A 5 4.95 1.75 5.47
CA GLN A 5 4.02 2.88 5.42
C GLN A 5 3.68 3.19 3.96
N MET A 6 2.38 3.20 3.64
CA MET A 6 1.91 3.61 2.32
C MET A 6 2.05 5.12 2.13
N ARG A 7 1.80 5.61 0.91
CA ARG A 7 1.75 7.04 0.62
C ARG A 7 0.32 7.51 0.44
N GLU A 8 0.01 8.75 0.80
CA GLU A 8 -1.23 9.40 0.40
C GLU A 8 -1.24 9.63 -1.13
N ILE A 9 -2.39 9.38 -1.75
CA ILE A 9 -2.55 9.65 -3.17
C ILE A 9 -2.64 11.16 -3.44
N ARG A 10 -2.00 11.65 -4.51
CA ARG A 10 -2.11 13.05 -4.92
C ARG A 10 -3.27 13.26 -5.88
N GLU A 11 -3.84 14.47 -5.88
CA GLU A 11 -4.84 14.87 -6.87
C GLU A 11 -4.29 14.70 -8.29
N GLY A 12 -5.06 14.05 -9.16
CA GLY A 12 -4.66 13.75 -10.53
C GLY A 12 -3.71 12.56 -10.70
N GLU A 13 -3.27 11.90 -9.62
CA GLU A 13 -2.45 10.68 -9.68
C GLU A 13 -3.28 9.42 -10.03
N VAL A 14 -4.60 9.56 -10.06
CA VAL A 14 -5.56 8.48 -10.32
C VAL A 14 -5.97 8.43 -11.79
N PRO A 15 -5.67 7.35 -12.53
CA PRO A 15 -6.34 7.05 -13.79
C PRO A 15 -7.82 6.75 -13.52
N PHE A 16 -8.71 7.32 -14.33
CA PHE A 16 -10.17 7.22 -14.20
C PHE A 16 -10.69 5.77 -14.11
N ASP A 17 -10.03 4.82 -14.79
CA ASP A 17 -10.42 3.40 -14.84
C ASP A 17 -9.85 2.52 -13.71
N GLY A 18 -9.06 3.07 -12.80
CA GLY A 18 -8.52 2.28 -11.71
C GLY A 18 -9.55 2.15 -10.59
N GLY A 19 -9.92 0.93 -10.20
CA GLY A 19 -10.66 0.65 -8.96
C GLY A 19 -9.85 0.97 -7.69
N THR A 20 -10.49 1.60 -6.69
CA THR A 20 -9.93 1.78 -5.35
C THR A 20 -10.49 0.70 -4.44
N ALA A 21 -9.63 -0.12 -3.84
CA ALA A 21 -10.06 -1.06 -2.84
C ALA A 21 -10.52 -0.30 -1.60
N LEU A 22 -11.65 -0.72 -1.04
CA LEU A 22 -12.17 -0.17 0.20
C LEU A 22 -11.88 -1.16 1.33
N GLN A 23 -11.25 -0.69 2.39
CA GLN A 23 -11.26 -1.41 3.66
C GLN A 23 -12.64 -1.21 4.29
N GLU A 24 -13.47 -2.25 4.27
CA GLU A 24 -14.83 -2.20 4.81
C GLU A 24 -14.86 -2.14 6.34
N ASP A 25 -13.89 -2.79 7.00
CA ASP A 25 -13.78 -2.87 8.46
C ASP A 25 -12.35 -2.46 8.88
N PRO A 26 -12.16 -1.47 9.78
CA PRO A 26 -10.84 -1.06 10.22
C PRO A 26 -10.03 -2.18 10.91
N ASP A 27 -10.69 -3.17 11.51
CA ASP A 27 -10.04 -4.30 12.18
C ASP A 27 -9.72 -5.46 11.21
N ARG A 28 -10.11 -5.33 9.94
CA ARG A 28 -9.84 -6.32 8.89
C ARG A 28 -9.09 -5.66 7.72
N PRO A 29 -7.87 -6.10 7.38
CA PRO A 29 -7.16 -5.51 6.25
C PRO A 29 -7.89 -5.82 4.94
N ALA A 30 -7.82 -4.89 3.99
CA ALA A 30 -8.48 -5.03 2.68
C ALA A 30 -7.85 -6.14 1.83
N PHE A 31 -6.57 -6.44 2.07
CA PHE A 31 -5.82 -7.48 1.39
C PHE A 31 -5.08 -8.35 2.39
N HIS A 32 -5.01 -9.64 2.08
CA HIS A 32 -4.18 -10.61 2.79
C HIS A 32 -3.33 -11.37 1.76
N GLY A 33 -2.08 -11.64 2.10
CA GLY A 33 -1.18 -12.48 1.30
C GLY A 33 -0.33 -13.41 2.17
N ASN A 34 0.80 -13.85 1.61
CA ASN A 34 1.83 -14.64 2.31
C ASN A 34 3.24 -14.02 2.16
N GLY A 35 3.29 -12.73 1.89
CA GLY A 35 4.51 -11.94 1.76
C GLY A 35 5.06 -11.41 3.09
N PRO A 36 6.24 -10.77 3.04
CA PRO A 36 6.97 -10.40 4.25
C PRO A 36 6.50 -9.11 4.94
N ASN A 37 5.65 -8.31 4.27
CA ASN A 37 5.40 -6.92 4.62
C ASN A 37 3.92 -6.61 4.91
N ASP A 38 3.66 -5.83 5.94
CA ASP A 38 2.34 -5.29 6.25
C ASP A 38 2.27 -3.83 5.81
N TYR A 39 1.26 -3.48 5.02
CA TYR A 39 1.09 -2.13 4.51
C TYR A 39 0.11 -1.36 5.36
N VAL A 40 0.58 -0.24 5.91
CA VAL A 40 -0.18 0.57 6.85
C VAL A 40 -0.53 1.93 6.27
N CYS A 41 -1.64 2.50 6.73
CA CYS A 41 -2.09 3.83 6.36
C CYS A 41 -1.07 4.89 6.81
N VAL A 42 -0.76 5.82 5.91
CA VAL A 42 0.16 6.93 6.20
C VAL A 42 -0.35 7.88 7.28
N SER A 43 -1.67 8.04 7.38
CA SER A 43 -2.30 9.03 8.26
C SER A 43 -2.55 8.50 9.68
N CYS A 44 -3.11 7.30 9.80
CA CYS A 44 -3.53 6.75 11.10
C CYS A 44 -2.79 5.47 11.51
N GLY A 45 -1.91 4.92 10.67
CA GLY A 45 -1.19 3.69 10.95
C GLY A 45 -2.03 2.41 10.88
N ASN A 46 -3.29 2.48 10.42
CA ASN A 46 -4.15 1.29 10.31
C ASN A 46 -3.58 0.28 9.30
N VAL A 47 -3.64 -1.02 9.61
CA VAL A 47 -3.20 -2.06 8.67
C VAL A 47 -4.22 -2.15 7.53
N LEU A 48 -3.75 -1.90 6.31
CA LEU A 48 -4.55 -1.89 5.08
C LEU A 48 -4.35 -3.18 4.30
N ALA A 49 -3.14 -3.73 4.31
CA ALA A 49 -2.84 -5.04 3.75
C ALA A 49 -1.87 -5.79 4.65
N GLU A 50 -2.13 -7.07 4.87
CA GLU A 50 -1.32 -7.93 5.74
C GLU A 50 -0.58 -8.97 4.92
N ALA A 51 0.67 -9.22 5.28
CA ALA A 51 1.54 -10.21 4.66
C ALA A 51 1.54 -10.11 3.12
N MET A 52 1.86 -8.95 2.56
CA MET A 52 1.90 -8.73 1.11
C MET A 52 3.32 -8.70 0.56
N HIS A 53 3.46 -9.18 -0.69
CA HIS A 53 4.71 -9.02 -1.43
C HIS A 53 4.76 -7.63 -2.10
N PRO A 54 5.95 -6.98 -2.13
CA PRO A 54 6.16 -5.73 -2.85
C PRO A 54 5.71 -5.79 -4.32
N VAL A 55 5.96 -6.90 -4.99
CA VAL A 55 5.59 -7.11 -6.41
C VAL A 55 4.08 -7.06 -6.66
N GLN A 56 3.27 -7.37 -5.64
CA GLN A 56 1.80 -7.31 -5.72
C GLN A 56 1.27 -5.92 -5.29
N MET A 57 2.06 -5.17 -4.54
CA MET A 57 1.74 -3.84 -4.01
C MET A 57 2.26 -2.74 -4.95
N THR A 58 1.77 -2.75 -6.19
CA THR A 58 2.14 -1.76 -7.21
C THR A 58 1.40 -0.44 -7.06
N LYS A 59 1.81 0.60 -7.80
CA LYS A 59 1.13 1.91 -7.89
C LYS A 59 -0.35 1.82 -8.31
N LYS A 60 -0.81 0.68 -8.85
CA LYS A 60 -2.22 0.45 -9.17
C LYS A 60 -3.05 0.13 -7.94
N VAL A 61 -2.44 -0.45 -6.91
CA VAL A 61 -3.15 -0.83 -5.68
C VAL A 61 -3.35 0.40 -4.81
N ARG A 62 -4.62 0.76 -4.65
CA ARG A 62 -5.05 1.85 -3.80
C ARG A 62 -6.03 1.32 -2.77
N VAL A 63 -5.84 1.71 -1.54
CA VAL A 63 -6.68 1.30 -0.42
C VAL A 63 -7.19 2.51 0.30
N ARG A 64 -8.50 2.68 0.31
CA ARG A 64 -9.16 3.65 1.18
C ARG A 64 -9.24 3.05 2.58
N CYS A 65 -8.61 3.72 3.53
CA CYS A 65 -8.63 3.30 4.93
C CYS A 65 -10.04 3.42 5.51
N GLY A 66 -10.54 2.35 6.13
CA GLY A 66 -11.86 2.34 6.77
C GLY A 66 -11.95 3.23 8.01
N ARG A 67 -10.81 3.56 8.63
CA ARG A 67 -10.73 4.36 9.86
C ARG A 67 -10.72 5.87 9.63
N CYS A 68 -9.84 6.35 8.76
CA CYS A 68 -9.65 7.78 8.51
C CYS A 68 -10.10 8.24 7.11
N SER A 69 -10.64 7.33 6.29
CA SER A 69 -11.04 7.59 4.89
C SER A 69 -9.91 8.02 3.93
N THR A 70 -8.65 8.09 4.38
CA THR A 70 -7.51 8.41 3.52
C THR A 70 -7.31 7.35 2.45
N VAL A 71 -7.10 7.78 1.20
CA VAL A 71 -6.76 6.90 0.09
C VAL A 71 -5.24 6.76 0.02
N ASN A 72 -4.77 5.53 0.26
CA ASN A 72 -3.36 5.19 0.31
C ASN A 72 -2.97 4.47 -0.97
N VAL A 73 -1.78 4.74 -1.50
CA VAL A 73 -1.21 4.08 -2.67
C VAL A 73 0.11 3.41 -2.28
N ALA A 74 0.31 2.19 -2.75
CA ALA A 74 1.56 1.48 -2.58
C ALA A 74 2.59 2.07 -3.54
N VAL A 75 3.52 2.86 -3.02
CA VAL A 75 4.68 3.34 -3.77
C VAL A 75 5.87 2.50 -3.34
N THR A 76 5.98 1.30 -3.90
CA THR A 76 7.30 0.69 -4.04
C THR A 76 7.89 1.26 -5.31
N ASP A 77 8.56 2.42 -5.21
CA ASP A 77 9.62 2.69 -6.16
C ASP A 77 10.61 1.53 -5.99
N GLU A 78 10.82 0.72 -7.03
CA GLU A 78 11.86 -0.33 -7.07
C GLU A 78 13.30 0.25 -7.00
N THR A 79 13.48 1.38 -6.30
CA THR A 79 14.73 2.13 -6.22
C THR A 79 15.29 2.20 -4.80
N ALA A 80 14.82 1.35 -3.89
CA ALA A 80 15.33 1.31 -2.51
C ALA A 80 15.64 -0.11 -2.02
N ASP A 81 16.19 -0.99 -2.88
CA ASP A 81 17.09 -2.07 -2.45
C ASP A 81 17.84 -2.68 -3.67
N GLN A 82 18.62 -1.87 -4.39
CA GLN A 82 19.66 -2.43 -5.25
C GLN A 82 21.00 -1.93 -4.73
N PRO A 83 21.82 -2.77 -4.04
CA PRO A 83 23.20 -2.40 -3.78
C PRO A 83 23.88 -2.11 -5.13
N PRO A 84 24.75 -1.10 -5.21
CA PRO A 84 25.38 -0.71 -6.48
C PRO A 84 26.08 -1.93 -7.08
N ARG A 85 25.70 -2.30 -8.30
CA ARG A 85 26.37 -3.40 -9.02
C ARG A 85 27.83 -2.99 -9.24
N PRO A 86 28.82 -3.77 -8.79
CA PRO A 86 30.21 -3.51 -9.14
C PRO A 86 30.38 -3.69 -10.65
N ARG A 87 31.15 -2.78 -11.26
CA ARG A 87 31.53 -2.80 -12.68
C ARG A 87 32.49 -3.95 -12.97
#